data_AF-A0A4V3C5S1-F1
#
_entry.id   AF-A0A4V3C5S1-F1
#
_cell.length_a   1.000
_cell.length_b   1.000
_cell.length_c   1.000
_cell.angle_alpha   90.00
_cell.angle_beta   90.00
_cell.angle_gamma   90.00
#
_symmetry.space_group_name_H-M   'P 1'
#
loop_
_entity.id
_entity.type
_entity.pdbx_description
1 polymer ?
#
loop_
_entity_poly.entity_id
_entity_poly.type
_entity_poly.pdbx_seq_one_letter_code
_entity_poly.pdbx_strand_id
1 'polypeptide(L)'
;MTRIAIALVRPAKLDFDRLRSLAEQFHLDGEQVEAENAIAINGRSGAVVHGQPTNRMGGVTTAVDLTRGIATSEGEPLKADAAASMTTELLERHGLGAAGLRSEFQLDWRIDAQTTEAVTFDGKERRRHPVKTDVRARVFLDELPVSGPRAGASLTFADSDVPLRMMVMSWASLERYGERELIEKDEILSELLSAAKHRNGRTDGLEVRSADLAFWAAPYAGGADLLEPSWFVEVEHTDTDTEGDAPKQLLRLPATR
;
A
#
# COMPACT_ATOMS: atom_id res chain seq x y z
N MET A 1 2.43 30.54 9.29
CA MET A 1 1.72 29.66 8.34
C MET A 1 2.66 28.53 7.99
N THR A 2 2.25 27.29 8.28
CA THR A 2 3.04 26.09 8.00
C THR A 2 2.98 25.82 6.50
N ARG A 3 4.14 25.57 5.87
CA ARG A 3 4.22 25.17 4.46
C ARG A 3 4.60 23.70 4.36
N ILE A 4 4.06 23.03 3.36
CA ILE A 4 4.34 21.62 3.07
C ILE A 4 4.73 21.47 1.60
N ALA A 5 5.74 20.65 1.33
CA ALA A 5 6.19 20.37 -0.02
C ALA A 5 5.23 19.40 -0.73
N ILE A 6 5.07 19.59 -2.04
CA ILE A 6 4.39 18.67 -2.94
C ILE A 6 5.44 18.00 -3.81
N ALA A 7 5.37 16.68 -3.93
CA ALA A 7 6.29 15.92 -4.75
C ALA A 7 5.67 15.61 -6.12
N LEU A 8 6.46 15.80 -7.18
CA LEU A 8 6.21 15.22 -8.49
C LEU A 8 6.90 13.86 -8.53
N VAL A 9 6.15 12.85 -8.94
CA VAL A 9 6.60 11.46 -8.99
C VAL A 9 6.61 10.96 -10.41
N ARG A 10 7.59 10.13 -10.73
CA ARG A 10 7.60 9.38 -11.98
C ARG A 10 7.60 7.89 -11.68
N PRO A 11 6.60 7.13 -12.16
CA PRO A 11 6.63 5.69 -12.03
C PRO A 11 7.87 5.07 -12.67
N ALA A 12 8.43 4.05 -12.04
CA ALA A 12 9.56 3.32 -12.61
C ALA A 12 9.14 2.58 -13.88
N LYS A 13 10.07 2.49 -14.83
CA LYS A 13 10.00 1.54 -15.94
C LYS A 13 10.77 0.29 -15.53
N LEU A 14 10.23 -0.89 -15.84
CA LEU A 14 10.96 -2.16 -15.71
C LEU A 14 11.24 -2.75 -17.09
N ASP A 15 12.42 -3.32 -17.27
CA ASP A 15 12.80 -4.10 -18.46
C ASP A 15 12.47 -5.59 -18.26
N PHE A 16 12.45 -6.34 -19.36
CA PHE A 16 12.11 -7.77 -19.34
C PHE A 16 13.16 -8.63 -18.66
N ASP A 17 14.42 -8.24 -18.63
CA ASP A 17 15.48 -9.04 -17.99
C ASP A 17 15.30 -9.01 -16.47
N ARG A 18 14.98 -7.83 -15.90
CA ARG A 18 14.62 -7.71 -14.48
C ARG A 18 13.31 -8.42 -14.16
N LEU A 19 12.29 -8.30 -15.01
CA LEU A 19 11.03 -9.00 -14.81
C LEU A 19 11.23 -10.52 -14.83
N ARG A 20 12.09 -11.03 -15.71
CA ARG A 20 12.44 -12.45 -15.81
C ARG A 20 13.22 -12.94 -14.60
N SER A 21 14.24 -12.18 -14.19
CA SER A 21 14.98 -12.49 -12.97
C SER A 21 14.05 -12.55 -11.74
N LEU A 22 13.06 -11.67 -11.67
CA LEU A 22 12.04 -11.70 -10.63
C LEU A 22 11.13 -12.93 -10.74
N ALA A 23 10.69 -13.30 -11.95
CA ALA A 23 9.88 -14.50 -12.16
C ALA A 23 10.66 -15.79 -11.78
N GLU A 24 11.95 -15.86 -12.14
CA GLU A 24 12.85 -16.96 -11.76
C GLU A 24 12.99 -17.08 -10.24
N GLN A 25 13.12 -15.95 -9.52
CA GLN A 25 13.15 -15.89 -8.06
C GLN A 25 11.85 -16.40 -7.43
N PHE A 26 10.72 -16.25 -8.12
CA PHE A 26 9.42 -16.78 -7.71
C PHE A 26 9.14 -18.19 -8.24
N HIS A 27 10.08 -18.80 -8.97
CA HIS A 27 9.91 -20.08 -9.66
C HIS A 27 8.70 -20.09 -10.61
N LEU A 28 8.46 -18.96 -11.27
CA LEU A 28 7.37 -18.77 -12.22
C LEU A 28 7.90 -18.86 -13.65
N ASP A 29 7.49 -19.93 -14.33
CA ASP A 29 7.72 -20.11 -15.76
C ASP A 29 6.47 -19.69 -16.55
N GLY A 30 6.67 -18.92 -17.61
CA GLY A 30 5.54 -18.42 -18.39
C GLY A 30 5.96 -17.77 -19.70
N GLU A 31 4.95 -17.43 -20.49
CA GLU A 31 5.12 -16.67 -21.73
C GLU A 31 5.36 -15.19 -21.42
N GLN A 32 6.28 -14.57 -22.15
CA GLN A 32 6.47 -13.13 -22.10
C GLN A 32 5.34 -12.45 -22.86
N VAL A 33 4.66 -11.52 -22.20
CA VAL A 33 3.59 -10.71 -22.78
C VAL A 33 4.00 -9.25 -22.68
N GLU A 34 4.06 -8.58 -23.82
CA GLU A 34 4.31 -7.15 -23.91
C GLU A 34 3.06 -6.44 -24.43
N ALA A 35 2.65 -5.39 -23.71
CA ALA A 35 1.65 -4.44 -24.12
C ALA A 35 2.22 -3.02 -24.01
N GLU A 36 1.59 -2.05 -24.66
CA GLU A 36 2.03 -0.64 -24.64
C GLU A 36 2.22 -0.09 -23.21
N ASN A 37 1.39 -0.53 -22.27
CA ASN A 37 1.33 -0.01 -20.92
C ASN A 37 1.64 -1.06 -19.83
N ALA A 38 2.12 -2.26 -20.18
CA ALA A 38 2.47 -3.30 -19.23
C ALA A 38 3.38 -4.37 -19.82
N ILE A 39 4.19 -5.00 -18.98
CA ILE A 39 4.93 -6.22 -19.32
C ILE A 39 4.60 -7.31 -18.31
N ALA A 40 4.58 -8.57 -18.76
CA ALA A 40 4.28 -9.70 -17.91
C ALA A 40 5.06 -10.96 -18.30
N ILE A 41 5.25 -11.83 -17.32
CA ILE A 41 5.52 -13.26 -17.50
C ILE A 41 4.31 -13.98 -16.94
N ASN A 42 3.57 -14.65 -17.82
CA ASN A 42 2.30 -15.29 -17.49
C ASN A 42 2.38 -16.80 -17.69
N GLY A 43 2.27 -17.54 -16.60
CA GLY A 43 2.39 -18.98 -16.54
C GLY A 43 1.12 -19.64 -16.01
N ARG A 44 1.11 -20.97 -16.04
CA ARG A 44 0.05 -21.76 -15.37
C ARG A 44 0.21 -21.76 -13.86
N SER A 45 1.44 -21.66 -13.38
CA SER A 45 1.77 -21.66 -11.95
C SER A 45 1.67 -20.28 -11.31
N GLY A 46 1.56 -19.21 -12.10
CA GLY A 46 1.52 -17.86 -11.57
C GLY A 46 1.87 -16.82 -12.62
N ALA A 47 1.95 -15.57 -12.18
CA ALA A 47 2.31 -14.47 -13.05
C ALA A 47 3.10 -13.39 -12.31
N VAL A 48 3.99 -12.73 -13.05
CA VAL A 48 4.60 -11.46 -12.65
C VAL A 48 4.22 -10.41 -13.68
N VAL A 49 3.68 -9.28 -13.23
CA VAL A 49 3.18 -8.20 -14.09
C VAL A 49 3.74 -6.88 -13.58
N HIS A 50 4.21 -6.04 -14.49
CA HIS A 50 4.61 -4.67 -14.20
C HIS A 50 3.84 -3.68 -15.07
N GLY A 51 3.17 -2.72 -14.44
CA GLY A 51 2.54 -1.61 -15.14
C GLY A 51 3.60 -0.61 -15.60
N GLN A 52 3.72 -0.41 -16.92
CA GLN A 52 4.66 0.56 -17.47
C GLN A 52 4.18 2.01 -17.17
N PRO A 53 5.09 3.01 -17.26
CA PRO A 53 4.69 4.41 -17.23
C PRO A 53 3.55 4.65 -18.22
N THR A 54 2.55 5.46 -17.84
CA THR A 54 1.24 5.70 -18.50
C THR A 54 0.07 4.80 -18.07
N ASN A 55 0.32 3.65 -17.44
CA ASN A 55 -0.73 2.81 -16.87
C ASN A 55 -1.31 3.43 -15.58
N ARG A 56 -2.60 3.18 -15.27
CA ARG A 56 -3.20 3.53 -13.97
C ARG A 56 -2.44 2.94 -12.78
N MET A 57 -1.82 1.79 -13.00
CA MET A 57 -0.93 1.07 -12.09
C MET A 57 0.54 1.19 -12.52
N GLY A 58 0.91 2.26 -13.21
CA GLY A 58 2.29 2.50 -13.65
C GLY A 58 3.23 2.47 -12.45
N GLY A 59 4.37 1.78 -12.59
CA GLY A 59 5.35 1.58 -11.53
C GLY A 59 5.00 0.47 -10.53
N VAL A 60 3.81 -0.13 -10.62
CA VAL A 60 3.41 -1.24 -9.76
C VAL A 60 3.84 -2.56 -10.38
N THR A 61 4.59 -3.34 -9.61
CA THR A 61 4.94 -4.73 -9.91
C THR A 61 4.11 -5.64 -9.01
N THR A 62 3.39 -6.58 -9.61
CA THR A 62 2.63 -7.61 -8.91
C THR A 62 3.16 -8.98 -9.29
N ALA A 63 3.33 -9.86 -8.30
CA ALA A 63 3.60 -11.28 -8.52
C ALA A 63 2.58 -12.12 -7.74
N VAL A 64 2.16 -13.24 -8.32
CA VAL A 64 1.25 -14.19 -7.68
C VAL A 64 1.64 -15.62 -8.05
N ASP A 65 1.77 -16.47 -7.04
CA ASP A 65 1.81 -17.92 -7.14
C ASP A 65 0.36 -18.45 -7.08
N LEU A 66 -0.04 -19.19 -8.11
CA LEU A 66 -1.36 -19.80 -8.26
C LEU A 66 -1.37 -21.29 -7.91
N THR A 67 -0.21 -21.89 -7.65
CA THR A 67 -0.08 -23.31 -7.28
C THR A 67 -0.35 -23.56 -5.81
N ARG A 68 -0.17 -22.54 -4.96
CA ARG A 68 -0.27 -22.66 -3.50
C ARG A 68 -1.38 -21.80 -2.94
N GLY A 69 -2.22 -22.39 -2.10
CA GLY A 69 -3.23 -21.66 -1.33
C GLY A 69 -2.65 -21.04 -0.06
N ILE A 70 -3.03 -19.79 0.22
CA ILE A 70 -2.61 -19.06 1.43
C ILE A 70 -3.06 -19.77 2.73
N ALA A 71 -4.16 -20.53 2.68
CA ALA A 71 -4.73 -21.23 3.83
C ALA A 71 -4.42 -22.74 3.83
N THR A 72 -3.60 -23.22 2.90
CA THR A 72 -3.32 -24.66 2.71
C THR A 72 -1.82 -24.97 2.76
N SER A 73 -0.97 -24.04 3.21
CA SER A 73 0.45 -24.33 3.41
C SER A 73 0.62 -25.34 4.54
N GLU A 74 1.30 -26.46 4.25
CA GLU A 74 1.47 -27.56 5.19
C GLU A 74 2.61 -27.32 6.20
N GLY A 75 3.51 -26.35 5.94
CA GLY A 75 4.61 -25.97 6.82
C GLY A 75 4.27 -24.87 7.83
N GLU A 76 5.13 -24.73 8.85
CA GLU A 76 5.10 -23.59 9.76
C GLU A 76 5.42 -22.30 8.98
N PRO A 77 4.63 -21.22 9.11
CA PRO A 77 4.88 -20.02 8.34
C PRO A 77 6.19 -19.34 8.74
N LEU A 78 6.77 -18.65 7.78
CA LEU A 78 8.02 -17.91 7.94
C LEU A 78 7.89 -16.90 9.10
N LYS A 79 8.88 -16.85 9.99
CA LYS A 79 8.87 -15.89 11.11
C LYS A 79 8.88 -14.44 10.61
N ALA A 80 8.21 -13.54 11.33
CA ALA A 80 8.07 -12.13 10.97
C ALA A 80 9.42 -11.45 10.63
N ASP A 81 10.43 -11.58 11.50
CA ASP A 81 11.75 -10.96 11.28
C ASP A 81 12.48 -11.50 10.04
N ALA A 82 12.31 -12.79 9.76
CA ALA A 82 12.86 -13.43 8.57
C ALA A 82 12.15 -12.92 7.31
N ALA A 83 10.82 -12.86 7.32
CA ALA A 83 10.02 -12.35 6.22
C ALA A 83 10.33 -10.86 5.92
N ALA A 84 10.53 -10.05 6.95
CA ALA A 84 10.94 -8.66 6.81
C ALA A 84 12.33 -8.56 6.15
N SER A 85 13.31 -9.33 6.64
CA SER A 85 14.68 -9.34 6.10
C SER A 85 14.72 -9.78 4.62
N MET A 86 13.99 -10.85 4.28
CA MET A 86 13.87 -11.34 2.91
C MET A 86 13.18 -10.34 2.00
N THR A 87 12.18 -9.62 2.51
CA THR A 87 11.51 -8.55 1.76
C THR A 87 12.50 -7.43 1.42
N THR A 88 13.31 -6.98 2.37
CA THR A 88 14.35 -5.97 2.11
C THR A 88 15.31 -6.44 1.01
N GLU A 89 15.87 -7.65 1.16
CA GLU A 89 16.83 -8.20 0.20
C GLU A 89 16.22 -8.33 -1.21
N LEU A 90 14.98 -8.81 -1.30
CA LEU A 90 14.28 -8.96 -2.57
C LEU A 90 14.04 -7.60 -3.26
N LEU A 91 13.61 -6.60 -2.50
CA LEU A 91 13.37 -5.25 -3.02
C LEU A 91 14.67 -4.60 -3.50
N GLU A 92 15.75 -4.71 -2.73
CA GLU A 92 17.07 -4.18 -3.09
C GLU A 92 17.65 -4.89 -4.33
N ARG A 93 17.62 -6.22 -4.35
CA ARG A 93 18.17 -7.05 -5.44
C ARG A 93 17.55 -6.71 -6.79
N HIS A 94 16.23 -6.49 -6.82
CA HIS A 94 15.51 -6.20 -8.05
C HIS A 94 15.31 -4.70 -8.31
N GLY A 95 15.84 -3.83 -7.44
CA GLY A 95 15.69 -2.38 -7.55
C GLY A 95 14.22 -1.95 -7.54
N LEU A 96 13.41 -2.59 -6.69
CA LEU A 96 11.99 -2.32 -6.52
C LEU A 96 11.77 -1.39 -5.33
N GLY A 97 10.68 -0.64 -5.36
CA GLY A 97 10.31 0.24 -4.27
C GLY A 97 11.07 1.55 -4.24
N ALA A 98 11.50 1.96 -3.04
CA ALA A 98 12.30 3.17 -2.83
C ALA A 98 13.82 2.91 -2.89
N ALA A 99 14.24 1.66 -3.09
CA ALA A 99 15.64 1.28 -3.16
C ALA A 99 16.34 2.01 -4.32
N GLY A 100 17.33 2.87 -4.00
CA GLY A 100 18.08 3.62 -5.00
C GLY A 100 17.35 4.81 -5.65
N LEU A 101 16.19 5.21 -5.12
CA LEU A 101 15.44 6.37 -5.61
C LEU A 101 16.22 7.66 -5.36
N ARG A 102 16.41 8.46 -6.42
CA ARG A 102 16.89 9.84 -6.29
C ARG A 102 15.73 10.72 -5.84
N SER A 103 15.94 11.42 -4.72
CA SER A 103 14.91 12.20 -4.04
C SER A 103 15.49 13.50 -3.47
N GLU A 104 14.71 14.58 -3.59
CA GLU A 104 14.95 15.84 -2.86
C GLU A 104 14.31 15.85 -1.46
N PHE A 105 13.57 14.80 -1.12
CA PHE A 105 12.87 14.61 0.15
C PHE A 105 13.63 13.61 1.01
N GLN A 106 13.48 13.72 2.33
CA GLN A 106 13.92 12.68 3.26
C GLN A 106 13.00 11.47 3.10
N LEU A 107 13.55 10.39 2.59
CA LEU A 107 12.84 9.12 2.42
C LEU A 107 13.19 8.17 3.56
N ASP A 108 12.17 7.62 4.19
CA ASP A 108 12.29 6.53 5.15
C ASP A 108 11.39 5.36 4.73
N TRP A 109 11.86 4.14 5.02
CA TRP A 109 11.23 2.90 4.62
C TRP A 109 11.13 1.97 5.83
N ARG A 110 9.90 1.73 6.27
CA ARG A 110 9.62 0.92 7.45
C ARG A 110 8.92 -0.35 7.04
N ILE A 111 9.49 -1.48 7.41
CA ILE A 111 8.97 -2.80 7.08
C ILE A 111 8.39 -3.40 8.34
N ASP A 112 7.10 -3.70 8.30
CA ASP A 112 6.37 -4.41 9.34
C ASP A 112 6.03 -5.80 8.82
N ALA A 113 6.24 -6.82 9.66
CA ALA A 113 5.85 -8.19 9.37
C ALA A 113 4.96 -8.73 10.48
N GLN A 114 3.89 -9.42 10.11
CA GLN A 114 2.95 -9.99 11.05
C GLN A 114 2.53 -11.39 10.62
N THR A 115 2.68 -12.35 11.52
CA THR A 115 2.09 -13.68 11.35
C THR A 115 0.57 -13.60 11.56
N THR A 116 -0.18 -14.08 10.57
CA THR A 116 -1.63 -14.18 10.64
C THR A 116 -2.02 -15.59 11.07
N GLU A 117 -2.96 -15.67 12.01
CA GLU A 117 -3.55 -16.92 12.47
C GLU A 117 -4.87 -17.18 11.77
N ALA A 118 -5.12 -18.43 11.37
CA ALA A 118 -6.43 -18.90 11.00
C ALA A 118 -7.12 -19.52 12.22
N VAL A 119 -8.45 -19.48 12.20
CA VAL A 119 -9.30 -20.15 13.19
C VAL A 119 -10.03 -21.29 12.50
N THR A 120 -9.76 -22.53 12.91
CA THR A 120 -10.58 -23.68 12.51
C THR A 120 -11.58 -23.99 13.62
N PHE A 121 -12.82 -24.27 13.24
CA PHE A 121 -13.87 -24.73 14.13
C PHE A 121 -14.34 -26.10 13.69
N ASP A 122 -14.19 -27.11 14.54
CA ASP A 122 -14.56 -28.51 14.25
C ASP A 122 -15.99 -28.86 14.71
N GLY A 123 -16.77 -27.86 15.11
CA GLY A 123 -18.10 -28.03 15.71
C GLY A 123 -18.11 -28.08 17.24
N LYS A 124 -16.95 -28.21 17.90
CA LYS A 124 -16.82 -28.25 19.36
C LYS A 124 -15.82 -27.23 19.89
N GLU A 125 -14.68 -27.08 19.22
CA GLU A 125 -13.57 -26.27 19.69
C GLU A 125 -13.06 -25.34 18.57
N ARG A 126 -12.68 -24.12 18.96
CA ARG A 126 -11.97 -23.18 18.08
C ARG A 126 -10.48 -23.34 18.31
N ARG A 127 -9.73 -23.67 17.26
CA ARG A 127 -8.27 -23.76 17.31
C ARG A 127 -7.65 -22.70 16.43
N ARG A 128 -6.73 -21.92 17.00
CA ARG A 128 -5.90 -20.95 16.29
C ARG A 128 -4.60 -21.61 15.88
N HIS A 129 -4.17 -21.37 14.65
CA HIS A 129 -2.88 -21.81 14.17
C HIS A 129 -2.34 -20.79 13.16
N PRO A 130 -1.03 -20.54 13.15
CA PRO A 130 -0.41 -19.60 12.23
C PRO A 130 -0.46 -20.17 10.80
N VAL A 131 -0.79 -19.35 9.81
CA VAL A 131 -0.97 -19.80 8.42
C VAL A 131 -0.09 -19.07 7.40
N LYS A 132 0.29 -17.83 7.68
CA LYS A 132 1.12 -17.03 6.79
C LYS A 132 1.74 -15.87 7.54
N THR A 133 2.71 -15.24 6.91
CA THR A 133 3.28 -13.98 7.37
C THR A 133 3.11 -12.93 6.29
N ASP A 134 2.37 -11.87 6.63
CA ASP A 134 2.18 -10.71 5.77
C ASP A 134 3.23 -9.65 6.12
N VAL A 135 3.88 -9.12 5.09
CA VAL A 135 4.86 -8.04 5.21
C VAL A 135 4.30 -6.80 4.52
N ARG A 136 4.48 -5.63 5.14
CA ARG A 136 4.14 -4.32 4.59
C ARG A 136 5.34 -3.40 4.70
N ALA A 137 5.82 -2.88 3.58
CA ALA A 137 6.78 -1.79 3.56
C ALA A 137 6.02 -0.47 3.37
N ARG A 138 6.18 0.45 4.33
CA ARG A 138 5.59 1.78 4.32
C ARG A 138 6.64 2.81 3.94
N VAL A 139 6.29 3.70 3.00
CA VAL A 139 7.11 4.85 2.60
C VAL A 139 6.75 6.03 3.48
N PHE A 140 7.77 6.78 3.90
CA PHE A 140 7.62 8.07 4.55
C PHE A 140 8.42 9.12 3.75
N LEU A 141 7.80 10.28 3.56
CA LEU A 141 8.32 11.47 2.90
C LEU A 141 8.35 12.59 3.92
N ASP A 142 9.54 13.10 4.25
CA ASP A 142 9.72 14.14 5.27
C ASP A 142 8.95 13.79 6.57
N GLU A 143 9.14 12.55 7.04
CA GLU A 143 8.49 11.96 8.23
C GLU A 143 6.99 11.70 8.12
N LEU A 144 6.32 12.11 7.04
CA LEU A 144 4.91 11.84 6.80
C LEU A 144 4.73 10.54 6.00
N PRO A 145 3.79 9.66 6.40
CA PRO A 145 3.53 8.43 5.66
C PRO A 145 2.98 8.73 4.27
N VAL A 146 3.28 7.83 3.33
CA VAL A 146 2.62 7.77 2.03
C VAL A 146 1.54 6.70 2.09
N SER A 147 0.32 7.07 1.71
CA SER A 147 -0.85 6.23 1.72
C SER A 147 -1.42 6.08 0.32
N GLY A 148 -2.07 4.95 0.04
CA GLY A 148 -2.83 4.72 -1.18
C GLY A 148 -2.42 3.50 -1.98
N PRO A 149 -3.11 3.25 -3.12
CA PRO A 149 -2.93 2.04 -3.92
C PRO A 149 -1.55 1.95 -4.56
N ARG A 150 -0.80 3.05 -4.62
CA ARG A 150 0.57 3.10 -5.12
C ARG A 150 1.54 3.53 -4.02
N ALA A 151 1.28 3.11 -2.79
CA ALA A 151 2.16 3.36 -1.66
C ALA A 151 2.83 2.06 -1.20
N GLY A 152 4.16 2.04 -1.21
CA GLY A 152 4.97 1.00 -0.55
C GLY A 152 4.94 -0.37 -1.21
N ALA A 153 5.10 -1.40 -0.37
CA ALA A 153 5.12 -2.80 -0.77
C ALA A 153 4.25 -3.65 0.15
N SER A 154 3.67 -4.71 -0.38
CA SER A 154 3.00 -5.76 0.39
C SER A 154 3.40 -7.13 -0.16
N LEU A 155 3.81 -8.02 0.73
CA LEU A 155 4.21 -9.38 0.42
C LEU A 155 3.51 -10.35 1.37
N THR A 156 3.28 -11.57 0.92
CA THR A 156 2.81 -12.64 1.79
C THR A 156 3.65 -13.88 1.59
N PHE A 157 4.19 -14.38 2.69
CA PHE A 157 4.95 -15.61 2.76
C PHE A 157 4.08 -16.69 3.41
N ALA A 158 4.18 -17.91 2.91
CA ALA A 158 3.75 -19.09 3.63
C ALA A 158 4.92 -19.62 4.46
N ASP A 159 5.47 -20.76 4.10
CA ASP A 159 6.53 -21.51 4.80
C ASP A 159 7.90 -21.44 4.08
N SER A 160 8.01 -20.67 2.99
CA SER A 160 9.22 -20.53 2.17
C SER A 160 9.74 -19.10 2.13
N ASP A 161 10.98 -18.94 1.66
CA ASP A 161 11.63 -17.66 1.34
C ASP A 161 11.09 -17.01 0.05
N VAL A 162 10.34 -17.76 -0.76
CA VAL A 162 9.60 -17.25 -1.90
C VAL A 162 8.19 -16.79 -1.45
N PRO A 163 7.80 -15.54 -1.72
CA PRO A 163 6.47 -15.05 -1.37
C PRO A 163 5.40 -15.55 -2.34
N LEU A 164 4.22 -15.89 -1.80
CA LEU A 164 3.04 -16.31 -2.58
C LEU A 164 2.42 -15.17 -3.37
N ARG A 165 2.51 -13.95 -2.84
CA ARG A 165 2.09 -12.74 -3.55
C ARG A 165 2.99 -11.59 -3.19
N MET A 166 3.12 -10.70 -4.14
CA MET A 166 3.83 -9.43 -3.97
C MET A 166 3.08 -8.36 -4.74
N MET A 167 3.03 -7.17 -4.17
CA MET A 167 2.66 -5.94 -4.85
C MET A 167 3.60 -4.84 -4.36
N VAL A 168 4.34 -4.21 -5.27
CA VAL A 168 5.34 -3.18 -4.95
C VAL A 168 5.15 -2.00 -5.87
N MET A 169 5.05 -0.80 -5.32
CA MET A 169 5.19 0.43 -6.10
C MET A 169 6.65 0.83 -6.20
N SER A 170 7.13 1.14 -7.40
CA SER A 170 8.47 1.66 -7.66
C SER A 170 8.43 3.02 -8.35
N TRP A 171 9.26 3.95 -7.88
CA TRP A 171 9.41 5.28 -8.48
C TRP A 171 10.78 5.40 -9.17
N ALA A 172 10.83 6.11 -10.30
CA ALA A 172 12.08 6.46 -10.98
C ALA A 172 12.68 7.77 -10.43
N SER A 173 11.83 8.74 -10.11
CA SER A 173 12.25 10.00 -9.49
C SER A 173 11.16 10.55 -8.59
N LEU A 174 11.62 11.33 -7.61
CA LEU A 174 10.79 12.08 -6.69
C LEU A 174 11.36 13.49 -6.55
N GLU A 175 10.72 14.45 -7.21
CA GLU A 175 11.20 15.82 -7.41
C GLU A 175 10.29 16.81 -6.69
N ARG A 176 10.83 17.93 -6.17
CA ARG A 176 10.00 18.96 -5.56
C ARG A 176 9.19 19.67 -6.65
N TYR A 177 7.88 19.60 -6.58
CA TYR A 177 6.97 20.32 -7.48
C TYR A 177 6.73 21.75 -7.00
N GLY A 178 6.58 21.94 -5.69
CA GLY A 178 6.35 23.23 -5.08
C GLY A 178 6.02 23.12 -3.59
N GLU A 179 5.63 24.23 -2.98
CA GLU A 179 5.18 24.27 -1.59
C GLU A 179 3.83 24.96 -1.49
N ARG A 180 2.92 24.39 -0.70
CA ARG A 180 1.61 24.97 -0.42
C ARG A 180 1.41 25.23 1.07
N GLU A 181 0.43 26.07 1.37
CA GLU A 181 0.02 26.30 2.76
C GLU A 181 -0.69 25.04 3.27
N LEU A 182 -0.24 24.53 4.42
CA LEU A 182 -0.87 23.40 5.10
C LEU A 182 -2.11 23.88 5.87
N ILE A 183 -3.25 23.23 5.63
CA ILE A 183 -4.45 23.38 6.44
C ILE A 183 -4.23 22.59 7.74
N GLU A 184 -4.25 23.30 8.86
CA GLU A 184 -4.01 22.71 10.17
C GLU A 184 -5.14 21.76 10.58
N LYS A 185 -4.83 20.81 11.48
CA LYS A 185 -5.76 19.77 11.91
C LYS A 185 -7.08 20.33 12.46
N ASP A 186 -7.01 21.33 13.33
CA ASP A 186 -8.20 21.88 13.97
C ASP A 186 -9.11 22.60 12.95
N GLU A 187 -8.50 23.22 11.95
CA GLU A 187 -9.21 23.91 10.88
C GLU A 187 -9.97 22.93 9.99
N ILE A 188 -9.32 21.86 9.52
CA ILE A 188 -9.97 20.86 8.66
C ILE A 188 -11.10 20.12 9.39
N LEU A 189 -10.93 19.84 10.69
CA LEU A 189 -11.96 19.20 11.50
C LEU A 189 -13.14 20.14 11.75
N SER A 190 -12.89 21.43 11.97
CA SER A 190 -13.95 22.44 12.10
C SER A 190 -14.76 22.55 10.81
N GLU A 191 -14.11 22.62 9.65
CA GLU A 191 -14.78 22.65 8.34
C GLU A 191 -15.61 21.38 8.11
N LEU A 192 -15.07 20.19 8.41
CA LEU A 192 -15.77 18.92 8.30
C LEU A 192 -17.04 18.88 9.16
N LEU A 193 -16.93 19.22 10.44
CA LEU A 193 -18.08 19.22 11.37
C LEU A 193 -19.11 20.27 10.99
N SER A 194 -18.68 21.43 10.49
CA SER A 194 -19.56 22.47 9.97
C SER A 194 -20.34 21.98 8.74
N ALA A 195 -19.64 21.38 7.76
CA ALA A 195 -20.27 20.82 6.57
C ALA A 195 -21.24 19.66 6.91
N ALA A 196 -20.93 18.88 7.93
CA ALA A 196 -21.81 17.82 8.42
C ALA A 196 -23.13 18.39 8.95
N LYS A 197 -23.09 19.42 9.82
CA LYS A 197 -24.28 20.07 10.44
C LYS A 197 -25.34 20.54 9.42
N HIS A 198 -24.92 20.88 8.21
CA HIS A 198 -25.83 21.33 7.14
C HIS A 198 -26.58 20.20 6.44
N ARG A 199 -26.26 18.93 6.71
CA ARG A 199 -27.02 17.78 6.21
C ARG A 199 -28.19 17.51 7.15
N ASN A 200 -29.41 17.87 6.71
CA ASN A 200 -30.66 17.66 7.44
C ASN A 200 -30.78 16.23 8.03
N GLY A 201 -30.61 16.09 9.35
CA GLY A 201 -31.27 15.04 10.15
C GLY A 201 -30.43 13.90 10.76
N ARG A 202 -29.09 13.84 10.62
CA ARG A 202 -28.28 12.74 11.20
C ARG A 202 -26.86 13.12 11.68
N THR A 203 -26.68 14.35 12.18
CA THR A 203 -25.38 14.81 12.71
C THR A 203 -25.23 14.64 14.20
N ASP A 204 -26.35 14.42 14.90
CA ASP A 204 -26.32 14.03 16.31
C ASP A 204 -25.64 12.65 16.36
N GLY A 205 -24.50 12.57 17.04
CA GLY A 205 -23.68 11.35 17.13
C GLY A 205 -22.52 11.23 16.14
N LEU A 206 -22.14 12.29 15.39
CA LEU A 206 -20.88 12.24 14.61
C LEU A 206 -19.66 12.49 15.51
N GLU A 207 -18.82 11.48 15.66
CA GLU A 207 -17.56 11.56 16.43
C GLU A 207 -16.35 11.36 15.52
N VAL A 208 -15.32 12.20 15.69
CA VAL A 208 -14.02 12.01 15.02
C VAL A 208 -13.19 11.03 15.84
N ARG A 209 -12.81 9.89 15.25
CA ARG A 209 -12.01 8.84 15.89
C ARG A 209 -10.52 9.04 15.68
N SER A 210 -10.12 9.39 14.46
CA SER A 210 -8.74 9.73 14.13
C SER A 210 -8.68 10.76 13.02
N ALA A 211 -7.52 11.42 12.91
CA ALA A 211 -7.22 12.36 11.85
C ALA A 211 -5.71 12.39 11.67
N ASP A 212 -5.27 11.78 10.57
CA ASP A 212 -3.87 11.51 10.26
C ASP A 212 -3.48 12.20 8.95
N LEU A 213 -2.34 12.89 8.96
CA LEU A 213 -1.78 13.56 7.79
C LEU A 213 -0.87 12.58 7.04
N ALA A 214 -1.10 12.42 5.74
CA ALA A 214 -0.29 11.55 4.89
C ALA A 214 -0.23 12.07 3.45
N PHE A 215 0.85 11.79 2.74
CA PHE A 215 0.89 11.95 1.28
C PHE A 215 0.00 10.91 0.60
N TRP A 216 -0.73 11.31 -0.44
CA TRP A 216 -1.63 10.41 -1.15
C TRP A 216 -1.07 9.99 -2.52
N ALA A 217 -0.74 8.71 -2.65
CA ALA A 217 -0.36 8.07 -3.91
C ALA A 217 -1.60 7.54 -4.66
N ALA A 218 -2.35 8.45 -5.29
CA ALA A 218 -3.56 8.16 -6.06
C ALA A 218 -3.31 7.19 -7.23
N PRO A 219 -4.31 6.48 -7.79
CA PRO A 219 -4.16 5.86 -9.11
C PRO A 219 -3.72 6.88 -10.16
N TYR A 220 -2.85 6.47 -11.11
CA TYR A 220 -2.40 7.39 -12.16
C TYR A 220 -3.55 7.78 -13.09
N ALA A 221 -3.74 9.08 -13.31
CA ALA A 221 -4.87 9.63 -14.06
C ALA A 221 -4.48 10.24 -15.42
N GLY A 222 -3.27 9.99 -15.93
CA GLY A 222 -2.81 10.49 -17.24
C GLY A 222 -2.14 11.87 -17.23
N GLY A 223 -1.98 12.50 -16.05
CA GLY A 223 -1.30 13.78 -15.86
C GLY A 223 -0.05 13.69 -14.99
N ALA A 224 0.47 14.83 -14.53
CA ALA A 224 1.55 14.86 -13.55
C ALA A 224 1.14 14.08 -12.29
N ASP A 225 1.98 13.13 -11.90
CA ASP A 225 1.68 12.26 -10.77
C ASP A 225 2.17 12.91 -9.49
N LEU A 226 1.27 13.61 -8.80
CA LEU A 226 1.59 14.41 -7.63
C LEU A 226 1.29 13.63 -6.35
N LEU A 227 2.24 13.64 -5.41
CA LEU A 227 1.97 13.32 -4.02
C LEU A 227 1.62 14.60 -3.29
N GLU A 228 0.31 14.80 -3.15
CA GLU A 228 -0.26 15.88 -2.35
C GLU A 228 -0.62 15.34 -0.95
N PRO A 229 -0.33 16.09 0.12
CA PRO A 229 -0.73 15.68 1.45
C PRO A 229 -2.26 15.79 1.61
N SER A 230 -2.82 14.86 2.36
CA SER A 230 -4.25 14.75 2.64
C SER A 230 -4.46 14.38 4.10
N TRP A 231 -5.53 14.91 4.68
CA TRP A 231 -6.05 14.46 5.97
C TRP A 231 -6.94 13.24 5.75
N PHE A 232 -6.60 12.14 6.42
CA PHE A 232 -7.41 10.93 6.50
C PHE A 232 -8.13 10.95 7.85
N VAL A 233 -9.42 11.28 7.82
CA VAL A 233 -10.24 11.46 9.01
C VAL A 233 -11.20 10.29 9.13
N GLU A 234 -11.05 9.49 10.19
CA GLU A 234 -12.00 8.46 10.54
C GLU A 234 -13.11 9.08 11.40
N VAL A 235 -14.35 8.95 10.94
CA VAL A 235 -15.53 9.40 11.65
C VAL A 235 -16.45 8.21 11.96
N GLU A 236 -17.13 8.28 13.08
CA GLU A 236 -18.10 7.29 13.52
C GLU A 236 -19.45 7.96 13.75
N HIS A 237 -20.52 7.29 13.34
CA HIS A 237 -21.89 7.73 13.60
C HIS A 237 -22.49 6.90 14.72
N THR A 238 -22.39 7.38 15.97
CA THR A 238 -23.00 6.73 17.13
C THR A 238 -24.52 6.87 17.04
N ASP A 239 -25.19 5.80 16.61
CA ASP A 239 -26.63 5.66 16.77
C ASP A 239 -26.90 5.19 18.20
N THR A 240 -27.72 5.91 18.96
CA THR A 240 -27.98 5.63 20.39
C THR A 240 -28.73 4.31 20.60
N ASP A 241 -29.29 3.72 19.54
CA ASP A 241 -30.22 2.58 19.61
C ASP A 241 -29.61 1.22 19.20
N THR A 242 -28.32 1.15 18.85
CA THR A 242 -27.66 -0.11 18.46
C THR A 242 -26.58 -0.56 19.46
N GLU A 243 -26.76 -1.73 20.07
CA GLU A 243 -25.67 -2.43 20.78
C GLU A 243 -24.64 -2.95 19.77
N GLY A 244 -23.47 -2.31 19.69
CA GLY A 244 -22.34 -2.73 18.83
C GLY A 244 -21.42 -1.56 18.44
N ASP A 245 -20.30 -1.88 17.78
CA ASP A 245 -19.44 -0.86 17.17
C ASP A 245 -20.21 -0.14 16.06
N ALA A 246 -20.35 1.19 16.17
CA ALA A 246 -21.03 1.98 15.16
C ALA A 246 -20.24 2.02 13.84
N PRO A 247 -20.92 2.21 12.69
CA PRO A 247 -20.25 2.28 11.40
C PRO A 247 -19.21 3.40 11.36
N LYS A 248 -17.98 3.03 10.98
CA LYS A 248 -16.86 3.96 10.76
C LYS A 248 -16.71 4.27 9.28
N GLN A 249 -16.45 5.54 8.98
CA GLN A 249 -16.17 6.02 7.64
C GLN A 249 -14.84 6.75 7.61
N LEU A 250 -13.97 6.38 6.67
CA LEU A 250 -12.74 7.09 6.39
C LEU A 250 -12.97 8.15 5.30
N LEU A 251 -12.68 9.41 5.62
CA LEU A 251 -12.78 10.55 4.72
C LEU A 251 -11.38 11.04 4.34
N ARG A 252 -11.15 11.27 3.05
CA ARG A 252 -9.93 11.92 2.55
C ARG A 252 -10.23 13.38 2.23
N LEU A 253 -9.60 14.29 2.95
CA LEU A 253 -9.75 15.73 2.79
C LEU A 253 -8.42 16.34 2.32
N PRO A 254 -8.44 17.35 1.44
CA PRO A 254 -7.21 18.02 1.02
C PRO A 254 -6.53 18.69 2.23
N ALA A 255 -5.21 18.60 2.32
CA ALA A 255 -4.45 19.24 3.39
C ALA A 255 -3.83 20.58 2.97
N THR A 256 -4.07 21.07 1.75
CA THR A 256 -3.40 22.27 1.23
C THR A 256 -4.33 23.27 0.56
N ARG A 257 -3.96 24.55 0.63
CA ARG A 257 -4.53 25.66 -0.15
C ARG A 257 -3.66 26.04 -1.33
#